data_AF-A0A7V8FMG2-F1
#
_entry.id   AF-A0A7V8FMG2-F1
#
_cell.length_a   1.000
_cell.length_b   1.000
_cell.length_c   1.000
_cell.angle_alpha   90.00
_cell.angle_beta   90.00
_cell.angle_gamma   90.00
#
_symmetry.space_group_name_H-M   'P 1'
#
loop_
_entity.id
_entity.type
_entity.pdbx_description
1 polymer ?
#
loop_
_entity_poly.entity_id
_entity_poly.type
_entity_poly.pdbx_seq_one_letter_code
_entity_poly.pdbx_strand_id
1 'polypeptide(L)' 'MSPLQYQKHVRMQEARRLLVAEGQAAATVAFTVGYASPSQFSREYARAFGMPPRTDAERLRHTPVSAFA' A
#
# COMPACT_ATOMS: atom_id res chain seq x y z
N MET A 1 9.71 -14.16 -10.99
CA MET A 1 8.67 -13.94 -9.96
C MET A 1 7.80 -15.18 -9.89
N SER A 2 7.60 -15.76 -8.70
CA SER A 2 6.72 -16.92 -8.53
C SER A 2 5.23 -16.50 -8.47
N PRO A 3 4.27 -17.41 -8.69
CA PRO A 3 2.83 -17.09 -8.59
C PRO A 3 2.44 -16.44 -7.25
N LEU A 4 2.99 -16.91 -6.13
CA LEU A 4 2.76 -16.33 -4.80
C LEU A 4 3.34 -14.92 -4.67
N GLN A 5 4.52 -14.67 -5.26
CA GLN A 5 5.12 -13.35 -5.29
C GLN A 5 4.30 -12.38 -6.16
N TYR A 6 3.77 -12.85 -7.29
CA TYR A 6 2.86 -12.06 -8.14
C TYR A 6 1.59 -11.69 -7.37
N GLN A 7 0.95 -12.66 -6.72
CA GLN A 7 -0.25 -12.41 -5.92
C GLN A 7 0.03 -11.38 -4.82
N LYS A 8 1.16 -11.50 -4.13
CA LYS A 8 1.58 -10.52 -3.11
C LYS A 8 1.81 -9.14 -3.72
N HIS A 9 2.45 -9.06 -4.88
CA HIS A 9 2.65 -7.80 -5.58
C HIS A 9 1.31 -7.11 -5.89
N VAL A 10 0.37 -7.83 -6.51
CA VAL A 10 -0.97 -7.31 -6.81
C VAL A 10 -1.69 -6.85 -5.54
N ARG A 11 -1.64 -7.66 -4.47
CA ARG A 11 -2.22 -7.31 -3.17
C ARG A 11 -1.64 -6.01 -2.59
N MET A 12 -0.33 -5.81 -2.70
CA MET A 12 0.34 -4.60 -2.22
C MET A 12 -0.02 -3.36 -3.06
N GLN A 13 -0.17 -3.51 -4.38
CA GLN A 13 -0.62 -2.42 -5.24
C GLN A 13 -2.05 -1.98 -4.89
N GLU A 14 -2.96 -2.95 -4.67
CA GLU A 14 -4.33 -2.62 -4.28
C GLU A 14 -4.38 -1.94 -2.91
N ALA A 15 -3.56 -2.40 -1.95
CA ALA A 15 -3.45 -1.73 -0.66
C ALA A 15 -3.02 -0.26 -0.80
N ARG A 16 -2.01 0.03 -1.63
CA ARG A 16 -1.58 1.40 -1.93
C ARG A 16 -2.69 2.22 -2.57
N ARG A 17 -3.44 1.64 -3.53
CA ARG A 17 -4.59 2.30 -4.17
C ARG A 17 -5.62 2.74 -3.13
N LEU A 18 -6.03 1.85 -2.23
CA LEU A 18 -7.00 2.14 -1.16
C LEU A 18 -6.50 3.24 -0.20
N LEU A 19 -5.21 3.18 0.20
CA LEU A 19 -4.61 4.18 1.08
C LEU A 19 -4.55 5.58 0.45
N VAL A 20 -4.21 5.66 -0.84
CA VAL A 20 -3.99 6.92 -1.54
C VAL A 20 -5.29 7.51 -2.04
N ALA A 21 -6.09 6.73 -2.77
CA ALA A 21 -7.27 7.22 -3.48
C ALA A 21 -8.49 7.35 -2.57
N GLU A 22 -8.66 6.43 -1.62
CA GLU A 22 -9.83 6.40 -0.73
C GLU A 22 -9.52 6.93 0.67
N GLY A 23 -8.25 7.22 0.97
CA GLY A 23 -7.84 7.75 2.29
C GLY A 23 -8.07 6.79 3.46
N GLN A 24 -8.26 5.50 3.18
CA GLN A 24 -8.58 4.50 4.19
C GLN A 24 -7.45 4.34 5.22
N ALA A 25 -7.81 4.02 6.47
CA ALA A 25 -6.83 3.75 7.53
C ALA A 25 -6.05 2.46 7.24
N ALA A 26 -4.73 2.47 7.52
CA ALA A 26 -3.86 1.33 7.23
C ALA A 26 -4.29 0.02 7.92
N ALA A 27 -4.89 0.10 9.11
CA ALA A 27 -5.44 -1.05 9.80
C ALA A 27 -6.63 -1.66 9.05
N THR A 28 -7.55 -0.83 8.55
CA THR A 28 -8.69 -1.27 7.73
C THR A 28 -8.20 -1.90 6.42
N VAL A 29 -7.30 -1.22 5.70
CA VAL A 29 -6.73 -1.72 4.45
C VAL A 29 -6.04 -3.07 4.64
N ALA A 30 -5.33 -3.27 5.76
CA ALA A 30 -4.70 -4.55 6.06
C ALA A 30 -5.71 -5.71 6.03
N PHE A 31 -6.85 -5.55 6.70
CA PHE A 31 -7.90 -6.56 6.71
C PHE A 31 -8.57 -6.70 5.35
N THR A 32 -8.86 -5.59 4.66
CA THR A 32 -9.47 -5.58 3.32
C THR A 32 -8.66 -6.39 2.32
N VAL A 33 -7.32 -6.28 2.35
CA VAL A 33 -6.44 -7.00 1.43
C VAL A 33 -6.01 -8.39 1.94
N GLY A 34 -6.61 -8.87 3.04
CA GLY A 34 -6.48 -10.23 3.52
C GLY A 34 -5.33 -10.50 4.49
N TYR A 35 -4.81 -9.48 5.18
CA TYR A 35 -3.90 -9.67 6.31
C TYR A 35 -4.68 -9.85 7.61
N ALA A 36 -4.27 -10.85 8.40
CA ALA A 36 -4.82 -11.05 9.74
C ALA A 36 -4.29 -10.04 10.78
N SER A 37 -3.24 -9.28 10.45
CA SER A 37 -2.60 -8.34 11.36
C SER A 37 -2.15 -7.06 10.64
N PRO A 38 -2.60 -5.87 11.10
CA PRO A 38 -2.10 -4.58 10.61
C PRO A 38 -0.58 -4.41 10.74
N SER A 39 0.02 -4.97 11.79
CA SER A 39 1.48 -4.91 12.00
C SER A 39 2.24 -5.77 11.01
N GLN A 40 1.72 -6.96 10.65
CA GLN A 40 2.31 -7.77 9.58
C GLN A 40 2.22 -7.06 8.24
N PHE A 41 1.03 -6.56 7.90
CA PHE A 41 0.79 -5.78 6.69
C PHE A 41 1.79 -4.62 6.58
N SER A 42 1.93 -3.82 7.63
CA SER A 42 2.78 -2.63 7.61
C SER A 42 4.26 -2.96 7.35
N ARG A 43 4.77 -4.07 7.91
CA ARG A 43 6.14 -4.54 7.64
C ARG A 43 6.31 -5.01 6.20
N GLU A 44 5.35 -5.74 5.66
CA GLU A 44 5.42 -6.21 4.28
C GLU A 44 5.25 -5.10 3.26
N TYR A 45 4.37 -4.14 3.54
CA TYR A 45 4.19 -2.92 2.76
C TYR A 45 5.50 -2.12 2.70
N ALA A 46 6.13 -1.88 3.86
CA ALA A 46 7.40 -1.15 3.92
C ALA A 46 8.52 -1.88 3.15
N ARG A 47 8.55 -3.22 3.14
CA ARG A 47 9.48 -3.98 2.29
C ARG A 47 9.19 -3.83 0.80
N ALA A 48 7.92 -3.77 0.41
CA ALA A 48 7.52 -3.64 -0.99
C ALA A 48 7.75 -2.22 -1.55
N PHE A 49 7.63 -1.20 -0.70
CA PHE A 49 7.51 0.20 -1.13
C PHE A 49 8.51 1.17 -0.49
N GLY A 50 9.32 0.70 0.46
CA GLY A 50 10.36 1.48 1.12
C GLY A 50 9.86 2.39 2.25
N MET A 51 8.55 2.51 2.46
CA MET A 51 7.96 3.40 3.48
C MET A 51 6.75 2.75 4.16
N PRO A 52 6.45 3.11 5.43
CA PRO A 52 5.20 2.69 6.08
C PRO A 52 3.96 3.16 5.30
N PRO A 53 2.84 2.42 5.37
CA PRO A 53 1.61 2.71 4.61
C PRO A 53 1.13 4.16 4.71
N ARG A 54 1.11 4.71 5.93
CA ARG A 54 0.62 6.07 6.19
C ARG A 54 1.52 7.12 5.54
N THR A 55 2.82 7.04 5.79
CA THR A 55 3.82 7.99 5.27
C THR A 55 3.88 7.96 3.74
N ASP A 56 3.83 6.76 3.14
CA ASP A 56 3.79 6.62 1.68
C ASP A 56 2.52 7.24 1.08
N ALA A 57 1.37 7.02 1.71
CA ALA A 57 0.10 7.58 1.25
C ALA A 57 0.05 9.10 1.36
N GLU A 58 0.54 9.66 2.48
CA GLU A 58 0.70 11.11 2.65
C GLU A 58 1.61 11.68 1.55
N ARG A 59 2.79 11.08 1.33
CA ARG A 59 3.74 11.50 0.28
C ARG A 59 3.09 11.47 -1.11
N LEU A 60 2.36 10.40 -1.45
CA LEU A 60 1.75 10.23 -2.76
C LEU A 60 0.58 11.19 -3.00
N ARG A 61 -0.22 11.51 -1.97
CA ARG A 61 -1.29 12.51 -2.07
C ARG A 61 -0.76 13.94 -2.21
N HIS A 62 0.41 14.22 -1.64
CA HIS A 62 1.06 15.54 -1.73
C HIS A 62 2.02 15.67 -2.91
N THR A 63 2.30 14.60 -3.65
CA THR A 63 3.05 14.70 -4.90
C THR A 63 2.09 15.25 -5.96
N PRO A 64 2.26 16.51 -6.42
CA PRO A 64 1.42 17.01 -7.48
C PRO A 64 1.56 16.10 -8.70
N VAL A 65 0.43 15.71 -9.30
CA VAL A 65 0.41 15.11 -10.64
C VAL A 65 0.84 16.22 -11.62
N SER A 66 2.13 16.52 -11.64
CA SER A 66 2.74 17.48 -12.55
C SER A 66 3.99 16.84 -13.11
N ALA A 67 3.76 15.96 -14.09
CA ALA A 67 4.77 15.42 -14.99
C ALA A 67 4.09 14.88 -16.26
N PHE A 68 3.21 15.68 -16.85
CA PHE A 68 2.82 15.55 -18.25
C PHE A 68 2.63 16.97 -18.79
N ALA A 69 3.75 17.64 -19.03
CA ALA A 69 3.88 18.76 -19.96
C ALA A 69 4.85 18.31 -21.05
#